data_AF-A0A942PJC5-F1
#
_entry.id   AF-A0A942PJC5-F1
#
_cell.length_a   1.000
_cell.length_b   1.000
_cell.length_c   1.000
_cell.angle_alpha   90.00
_cell.angle_beta   90.00
_cell.angle_gamma   90.00
#
_symmetry.space_group_name_H-M   'P 1'
#
loop_
_entity.id
_entity.type
_entity.pdbx_description
1 polymer ?
#
loop_
_entity_poly.entity_id
_entity_poly.type
_entity_poly.pdbx_seq_one_letter_code
_entity_poly.pdbx_strand_id
1 'polypeptide(L)'
;MKNLETILKQEPVYLHNWQTKIDVISDFDNIYMSDAEYKAETAPYANVKAWEEKKARMKTAIEQWQPINILFASYGTDNYSGDAFVLFEREGKLFEVNGSHCSCYGLEGQFDAEETTIEALQHRLVEGKMGQDDYSGNEFANELKQFLGVA
;
A
#
# COMPACT_ATOMS: atom_id res chain seq x y z
N MET A 1 -9.80 -21.12 1.09
CA MET A 1 -9.79 -19.72 0.61
C MET A 1 -11.07 -19.02 0.96
N LYS A 2 -10.99 -17.74 1.32
CA LYS A 2 -12.15 -16.86 1.40
C LYS A 2 -12.60 -16.48 -0.02
N ASN A 3 -13.90 -16.29 -0.20
CA ASN A 3 -14.43 -15.74 -1.45
C ASN A 3 -14.27 -14.21 -1.48
N LEU A 4 -14.46 -13.60 -2.65
CA LEU A 4 -14.30 -12.16 -2.83
C LEU A 4 -15.18 -11.36 -1.87
N GLU A 5 -16.47 -11.70 -1.73
CA GLU A 5 -17.38 -11.00 -0.82
C GLU A 5 -16.90 -11.00 0.63
N THR A 6 -16.31 -12.11 1.08
CA THR A 6 -15.73 -12.22 2.42
C THR A 6 -14.48 -11.35 2.54
N ILE A 7 -13.63 -11.34 1.51
CA ILE A 7 -12.40 -10.54 1.50
C ILE A 7 -12.70 -9.04 1.58
N LEU A 8 -13.68 -8.55 0.80
CA LEU A 8 -14.05 -7.14 0.74
C LEU A 8 -14.65 -6.59 2.05
N LYS A 9 -15.11 -7.47 2.95
CA LYS A 9 -15.66 -7.09 4.26
C LYS A 9 -14.62 -7.10 5.39
N GLN A 10 -13.39 -7.52 5.10
CA GLN A 10 -12.33 -7.53 6.10
C GLN A 10 -11.75 -6.12 6.30
N GLU A 11 -11.25 -5.88 7.51
CA GLU A 11 -10.40 -4.71 7.75
C GLU A 11 -9.13 -4.80 6.89
N PRO A 12 -8.67 -3.68 6.31
CA PRO A 12 -7.46 -3.66 5.53
C PRO A 12 -6.23 -3.95 6.41
N VAL A 13 -5.27 -4.65 5.84
CA VAL A 13 -3.99 -4.94 6.49
C VAL A 13 -2.92 -4.04 5.90
N TYR A 14 -2.21 -3.31 6.75
CA TYR A 14 -1.03 -2.53 6.39
C TYR A 14 0.17 -3.08 7.16
N LEU A 15 1.28 -3.32 6.47
CA LEU A 15 2.47 -3.94 7.04
C LEU A 15 3.71 -3.08 6.84
N HIS A 16 4.71 -3.36 7.69
CA HIS A 16 6.05 -2.78 7.66
C HIS A 16 5.99 -1.24 7.78
N ASN A 17 6.38 -0.51 6.73
CA ASN A 17 6.44 0.94 6.77
C ASN A 17 5.05 1.61 6.69
N TRP A 18 4.01 0.86 6.31
CA TRP A 18 2.65 1.39 6.20
C TRP A 18 1.77 0.97 7.36
N GLN A 19 0.95 1.91 7.85
CA GLN A 19 -0.02 1.67 8.91
C GLN A 19 -1.45 2.03 8.48
N THR A 20 -1.58 2.89 7.47
CA THR A 20 -2.85 3.45 7.01
C THR A 20 -2.88 3.63 5.49
N LYS A 21 -4.08 3.82 4.95
CA LYS A 21 -4.28 4.26 3.56
C LYS A 21 -3.54 5.57 3.24
N ILE A 22 -3.36 6.45 4.23
CA ILE A 22 -2.64 7.71 4.02
C ILE A 22 -1.17 7.46 3.70
N ASP A 23 -0.53 6.52 4.39
CA ASP A 23 0.89 6.22 4.15
C ASP A 23 1.10 5.69 2.71
N VAL A 24 0.21 4.80 2.26
CA VAL A 24 0.22 4.28 0.87
C VAL A 24 0.09 5.41 -0.15
N ILE A 25 -0.96 6.25 -0.02
CA ILE A 25 -1.20 7.36 -0.93
C ILE A 25 0.00 8.32 -0.92
N SER A 26 0.49 8.63 0.27
CA SER A 26 1.58 9.58 0.48
C SER A 26 2.85 9.17 -0.27
N ASP A 27 3.19 7.87 -0.26
CA ASP A 27 4.41 7.39 -0.91
C ASP A 27 4.27 7.29 -2.44
N PHE A 28 3.13 6.82 -2.95
CA PHE A 28 2.91 6.74 -4.40
C PHE A 28 2.71 8.12 -5.06
N ASP A 29 2.14 9.10 -4.35
CA ASP A 29 1.86 10.44 -4.88
C ASP A 29 2.95 11.48 -4.51
N ASN A 30 4.11 11.03 -4.01
CA ASN A 30 5.25 11.89 -3.66
C ASN A 30 4.89 13.00 -2.66
N ILE A 31 4.10 12.66 -1.66
CA ILE A 31 3.66 13.62 -0.65
C ILE A 31 4.53 13.50 0.59
N TYR A 32 4.90 12.29 1.01
CA TYR A 32 5.67 12.01 2.22
C TYR A 32 5.09 12.64 3.49
N MET A 33 3.76 12.67 3.62
CA MET A 33 3.03 13.14 4.79
C MET A 33 2.43 11.94 5.53
N SER A 34 2.77 11.80 6.81
CA SER A 34 2.17 10.78 7.67
C SER A 34 0.70 11.08 7.99
N ASP A 35 -0.06 10.04 8.33
CA ASP A 35 -1.44 10.17 8.82
C ASP A 35 -1.59 11.13 10.01
N ALA A 36 -0.63 11.10 10.95
CA ALA A 36 -0.60 11.99 12.09
C ALA A 36 -0.41 13.46 11.68
N GLU A 37 0.51 13.76 10.75
CA GLU A 37 0.72 15.11 10.23
C GLU A 37 -0.49 15.63 9.45
N TYR A 38 -1.17 14.76 8.71
CA TYR A 38 -2.40 15.11 8.00
C TYR A 38 -3.56 15.39 8.95
N LYS A 39 -3.71 14.61 10.02
CA LYS A 39 -4.78 14.78 11.01
C LYS A 39 -4.53 15.90 12.02
N ALA A 40 -3.28 16.34 12.18
CA ALA A 40 -2.94 17.39 13.14
C ALA A 40 -3.75 18.69 12.90
N GLU A 41 -4.30 19.26 13.97
CA GLU A 41 -5.06 20.52 13.91
C GLU A 41 -4.16 21.74 13.75
N THR A 42 -2.91 21.64 14.21
CA THR A 42 -1.88 22.68 14.10
C THR A 42 -0.60 22.11 13.52
N ALA A 43 0.23 22.97 12.92
CA ALA A 43 1.45 22.53 12.26
C ALA A 43 2.41 21.85 13.25
N PRO A 44 2.87 20.61 12.98
CA PRO A 44 3.77 19.89 13.87
C PRO A 44 5.23 20.36 13.77
N TYR A 45 5.54 21.29 12.86
CA TYR A 45 6.87 21.87 12.66
C TYR A 45 6.81 23.33 12.23
N ALA A 46 7.95 24.03 12.32
CA ALA A 46 8.02 25.50 12.20
C ALA A 46 7.54 26.06 10.84
N ASN A 47 7.72 25.32 9.75
CA ASN A 47 7.32 25.77 8.41
C ASN A 47 5.84 25.51 8.13
N VAL A 48 4.97 26.32 8.74
CA VAL A 48 3.50 26.21 8.65
C VAL A 48 3.01 26.22 7.20
N LYS A 49 3.52 27.14 6.38
CA LYS A 49 3.11 27.28 4.98
C LYS A 49 3.36 25.99 4.19
N ALA A 50 4.55 25.39 4.33
CA ALA A 50 4.87 24.14 3.65
C ALA A 50 3.97 22.99 4.12
N TRP A 51 3.64 22.94 5.42
CA TRP A 51 2.70 21.96 5.94
C TRP A 51 1.30 22.11 5.34
N GLU A 52 0.77 23.34 5.27
CA GLU A 52 -0.54 23.64 4.68
C GLU A 52 -0.60 23.27 3.20
N GLU A 53 0.44 23.61 2.42
CA GLU A 53 0.56 23.24 1.00
C GLU A 53 0.60 21.71 0.83
N LYS A 54 1.36 21.01 1.67
CA LYS A 54 1.47 19.55 1.66
C LYS A 54 0.15 18.87 2.08
N LYS A 55 -0.57 19.43 3.07
CA LYS A 55 -1.93 18.99 3.45
C LYS A 55 -2.92 19.14 2.30
N ALA A 56 -2.87 20.26 1.58
CA ALA A 56 -3.76 20.48 0.44
C ALA A 56 -3.52 19.44 -0.66
N ARG A 57 -2.25 19.14 -0.97
CA ARG A 57 -1.89 18.05 -1.89
C ARG A 57 -2.41 16.70 -1.42
N MET A 58 -2.23 16.39 -0.13
CA MET A 58 -2.72 15.14 0.47
C MET A 58 -4.24 15.00 0.36
N LYS A 59 -4.98 16.09 0.61
CA LYS A 59 -6.43 16.10 0.45
C LYS A 59 -6.85 15.75 -0.98
N THR A 60 -6.24 16.39 -1.98
CA THR A 60 -6.52 16.10 -3.39
C THR A 60 -6.19 14.65 -3.75
N ALA A 61 -5.08 14.11 -3.25
CA ALA A 61 -4.72 12.71 -3.44
C ALA A 61 -5.75 11.74 -2.83
N ILE A 62 -6.19 11.99 -1.59
CA ILE A 62 -7.25 11.19 -0.93
C ILE A 62 -8.56 11.19 -1.74
N GLU A 63 -8.91 12.31 -2.37
CA GLU A 63 -10.09 12.42 -3.24
C GLU A 63 -9.93 11.57 -4.51
N GLN A 64 -8.74 11.57 -5.13
CA GLN A 64 -8.45 10.77 -6.33
C GLN A 64 -8.44 9.27 -6.05
N TRP A 65 -8.03 8.86 -4.85
CA TRP A 65 -7.99 7.47 -4.40
C TRP A 65 -9.32 6.98 -3.81
N GLN A 66 -10.41 7.77 -3.82
CA GLN A 66 -11.73 7.34 -3.34
C GLN A 66 -12.28 6.08 -4.03
N PRO A 67 -12.11 5.87 -5.36
CA PRO A 67 -12.62 4.67 -6.02
C PRO A 67 -11.89 3.38 -5.65
N ILE A 68 -10.78 3.47 -4.91
CA ILE A 68 -9.91 2.35 -4.56
C ILE A 68 -10.17 1.94 -3.10
N ASN A 69 -10.56 0.68 -2.91
CA ASN A 69 -10.66 0.06 -1.61
C ASN A 69 -9.42 -0.80 -1.35
N ILE A 70 -8.44 -0.27 -0.60
CA ILE A 70 -7.23 -1.04 -0.24
C ILE A 70 -7.63 -2.17 0.70
N LEU A 71 -7.13 -3.38 0.41
CA LEU A 71 -7.43 -4.60 1.18
C LEU A 71 -6.18 -5.08 1.93
N PHE A 72 -5.03 -4.99 1.28
CA PHE A 72 -3.74 -5.38 1.85
C PHE A 72 -2.65 -4.52 1.23
N ALA A 73 -1.73 -4.00 2.04
CA ALA A 73 -0.60 -3.24 1.55
C ALA A 73 0.64 -3.48 2.42
N SER A 74 1.78 -3.66 1.77
CA SER A 74 3.06 -3.91 2.43
C SER A 74 4.16 -3.16 1.71
N TYR A 75 4.99 -2.44 2.46
CA TYR A 75 6.13 -1.72 1.93
C TYR A 75 7.31 -1.83 2.89
N GLY A 76 8.38 -2.45 2.42
CA GLY A 76 9.65 -2.52 3.15
C GLY A 76 10.68 -1.63 2.49
N THR A 77 11.51 -1.00 3.32
CA THR A 77 12.69 -0.26 2.85
C THR A 77 13.90 -0.69 3.67
N ASP A 78 14.84 -1.38 3.05
CA ASP A 78 16.13 -1.73 3.64
C ASP A 78 17.20 -1.77 2.53
N ASN A 79 18.48 -1.80 2.90
CA ASN A 79 19.60 -1.93 1.96
C ASN A 79 19.62 -0.87 0.83
N TYR A 80 19.14 0.34 1.13
CA TYR A 80 18.98 1.44 0.16
C TYR A 80 18.06 1.10 -1.03
N SER A 81 17.14 0.16 -0.81
CA SER A 81 16.08 -0.23 -1.73
C SER A 81 14.75 -0.29 -1.01
N GLY A 82 13.69 -0.40 -1.77
CA GLY A 82 12.39 -0.74 -1.24
C GLY A 82 11.56 -1.48 -2.27
N ASP A 83 10.63 -2.28 -1.79
CA ASP A 83 9.65 -2.97 -2.60
C ASP A 83 8.30 -2.95 -1.90
N ALA A 84 7.26 -2.79 -2.70
CA ALA A 84 5.90 -2.54 -2.26
C ALA A 84 4.93 -3.47 -2.98
N PHE A 85 3.94 -3.95 -2.25
CA PHE A 85 2.80 -4.69 -2.77
C PHE A 85 1.51 -4.06 -2.25
N VAL A 86 0.55 -3.79 -3.14
CA VAL A 86 -0.80 -3.33 -2.77
C VAL A 86 -1.82 -4.20 -3.47
N LEU A 87 -2.73 -4.80 -2.71
CA LEU A 87 -3.93 -5.45 -3.20
C LEU A 87 -5.14 -4.56 -2.87
N PHE A 88 -5.95 -4.26 -3.88
CA PHE A 88 -7.13 -3.45 -3.71
C PHE A 88 -8.29 -3.89 -4.59
N GLU A 89 -9.48 -3.41 -4.26
CA GLU A 89 -10.67 -3.54 -5.07
C GLU A 89 -11.05 -2.20 -5.70
N ARG A 90 -11.51 -2.27 -6.95
CA ARG A 90 -12.12 -1.15 -7.67
C ARG A 90 -13.19 -1.70 -8.61
N GLU A 91 -14.40 -1.18 -8.50
CA GLU A 91 -15.55 -1.54 -9.36
C GLU A 91 -15.87 -3.06 -9.38
N GLY A 92 -15.74 -3.71 -8.23
CA GLY A 92 -16.01 -5.14 -8.03
C GLY A 92 -14.89 -6.06 -8.50
N LYS A 93 -13.75 -5.52 -8.94
CA LYS A 93 -12.60 -6.28 -9.44
C LYS A 93 -11.38 -6.11 -8.55
N LEU A 94 -10.58 -7.17 -8.45
CA LEU A 94 -9.31 -7.14 -7.73
C LEU A 94 -8.18 -6.66 -8.63
N PHE A 95 -7.34 -5.81 -8.06
CA PHE A 95 -6.13 -5.31 -8.69
C PHE A 95 -4.96 -5.41 -7.73
N GLU A 96 -3.77 -5.56 -8.28
CA GLU A 96 -2.53 -5.43 -7.55
C GLU A 96 -1.62 -4.38 -8.15
N VAL A 97 -0.75 -3.82 -7.31
CA VAL A 97 0.36 -2.95 -7.70
C VAL A 97 1.62 -3.51 -7.07
N ASN A 98 2.68 -3.61 -7.87
CA ASN A 98 4.02 -3.91 -7.41
C ASN A 98 4.88 -2.68 -7.66
N GLY A 99 5.39 -2.06 -6.59
CA GLY A 99 6.30 -0.92 -6.66
C GLY A 99 7.69 -1.32 -6.20
N SER A 100 8.73 -0.67 -6.71
CA SER A 100 10.09 -0.88 -6.19
C SER A 100 10.97 0.32 -6.44
N HIS A 101 12.00 0.50 -5.62
CA HIS A 101 12.95 1.56 -5.84
C HIS A 101 14.35 1.18 -5.37
N CYS A 102 15.33 1.88 -5.93
CA CYS A 102 16.69 1.92 -5.43
C CYS A 102 17.02 3.36 -5.04
N SER A 103 18.05 3.54 -4.21
CA SER A 103 18.68 4.74 -3.60
C SER A 103 18.36 6.18 -4.05
N CYS A 104 17.76 6.43 -5.21
CA CYS A 104 17.53 7.74 -5.80
C CYS A 104 16.07 8.23 -5.77
N TYR A 105 15.08 7.34 -5.86
CA TYR A 105 13.64 7.68 -5.92
C TYR A 105 12.85 6.73 -5.01
N GLY A 106 11.60 7.06 -4.69
CA GLY A 106 10.66 6.20 -3.98
C GLY A 106 9.69 5.51 -4.94
N LEU A 107 8.40 5.47 -4.58
CA LEU A 107 7.34 4.79 -5.33
C LEU A 107 6.61 5.70 -6.35
N GLU A 108 7.13 6.89 -6.62
CA GLU A 108 6.45 7.90 -7.42
C GLU A 108 6.14 7.42 -8.84
N GLY A 109 4.87 7.56 -9.25
CA GLY A 109 4.45 7.21 -10.61
C GLY A 109 4.44 5.70 -10.89
N GLN A 110 4.60 4.87 -9.87
CA GLN A 110 4.60 3.40 -9.98
C GLN A 110 3.26 2.76 -9.61
N PHE A 111 2.21 3.55 -9.37
CA PHE A 111 0.87 3.02 -9.14
C PHE A 111 0.22 2.56 -10.46
N ASP A 112 0.80 1.52 -11.05
CA ASP A 112 0.35 0.88 -12.29
C ASP A 112 -0.37 -0.42 -11.94
N ALA A 113 -1.70 -0.37 -11.96
CA ALA A 113 -2.55 -1.44 -11.43
C ALA A 113 -2.82 -2.54 -12.45
N GLU A 114 -2.53 -3.78 -12.05
CA GLU A 114 -2.80 -4.99 -12.84
C GLU A 114 -4.02 -5.73 -12.29
N GLU A 115 -4.97 -6.12 -13.15
CA GLU A 115 -6.12 -6.94 -12.73
C GLU A 115 -5.62 -8.33 -12.30
N THR A 116 -6.10 -8.82 -11.15
CA THR A 116 -5.66 -10.08 -10.56
C THR A 116 -6.86 -10.90 -10.07
N THR A 117 -6.63 -12.16 -9.69
CA THR A 117 -7.66 -13.01 -9.09
C THR A 117 -7.15 -13.69 -7.83
N ILE A 118 -8.09 -14.15 -7.00
CA ILE A 118 -7.78 -14.91 -5.79
C ILE A 118 -6.97 -16.17 -6.12
N GLU A 119 -7.30 -16.86 -7.21
CA GLU A 119 -6.61 -18.06 -7.68
C GLU A 119 -5.18 -17.75 -8.15
N ALA A 120 -4.98 -16.63 -8.85
CA ALA A 120 -3.65 -16.19 -9.28
C ALA A 120 -2.76 -15.82 -8.09
N LEU A 121 -3.30 -15.14 -7.08
CA LEU A 121 -2.62 -14.83 -5.82
C LEU A 121 -2.26 -16.11 -5.07
N GLN A 122 -3.21 -17.04 -4.93
CA GLN A 122 -2.97 -18.35 -4.30
C GLN A 122 -1.82 -19.09 -4.99
N HIS A 123 -1.87 -19.21 -6.32
CA HIS A 123 -0.86 -19.96 -7.06
C HIS A 123 0.54 -19.40 -6.78
N ARG A 124 0.71 -18.08 -6.81
CA ARG A 124 2.01 -17.44 -6.53
C ARG A 124 2.45 -17.53 -5.07
N LEU A 125 1.52 -17.62 -4.12
CA LEU A 125 1.82 -17.78 -2.69
C LEU A 125 2.16 -19.22 -2.29
N VAL A 126 1.58 -20.22 -2.97
CA VAL A 126 1.73 -21.65 -2.64
C VAL A 126 2.80 -22.31 -3.49
N GLU A 127 2.77 -22.08 -4.81
CA GLU A 127 3.70 -22.69 -5.78
C GLU A 127 4.87 -21.75 -6.13
N GLY A 128 4.71 -20.46 -5.86
CA GLY A 128 5.72 -19.43 -6.12
C GLY A 128 6.45 -18.96 -4.86
N LYS A 129 7.12 -17.81 -4.99
CA LYS A 129 7.89 -17.16 -3.92
C LYS A 129 7.36 -15.76 -3.58
N MET A 130 6.11 -15.46 -3.95
CA MET A 130 5.53 -14.13 -3.72
C MET A 130 5.56 -13.78 -2.24
N GLY A 131 6.09 -12.60 -1.92
CA GLY A 131 6.14 -12.06 -0.55
C GLY A 131 7.08 -12.80 0.41
N GLN A 132 8.01 -13.63 -0.09
CA GLN A 132 9.00 -14.36 0.72
C GLN A 132 10.40 -13.72 0.68
N ASP A 133 10.58 -12.63 -0.08
CA ASP A 133 11.85 -11.92 -0.15
C ASP A 133 11.96 -10.94 1.02
N ASP A 134 13.13 -10.93 1.67
CA ASP A 134 13.43 -10.11 2.82
C ASP A 134 14.49 -9.03 2.52
N TYR A 135 14.87 -8.83 1.26
CA TYR A 135 15.96 -7.93 0.89
C TYR A 135 15.68 -6.48 1.30
N SER A 136 14.42 -6.02 1.19
CA SER A 136 13.98 -4.72 1.73
C SER A 136 13.22 -4.84 3.04
N GLY A 137 13.26 -6.01 3.70
CA GLY A 137 12.44 -6.29 4.89
C GLY A 137 10.94 -6.29 4.62
N ASN A 138 10.51 -6.76 3.45
CA ASN A 138 9.10 -6.77 3.01
C ASN A 138 8.52 -8.20 2.90
N GLU A 139 8.80 -9.07 3.87
CA GLU A 139 8.21 -10.41 3.88
C GLU A 139 6.73 -10.33 4.32
N PHE A 140 5.79 -10.62 3.42
CA PHE A 140 4.35 -10.49 3.67
C PHE A 140 3.53 -11.74 3.31
N ALA A 141 4.18 -12.81 2.84
CA ALA A 141 3.50 -13.99 2.30
C ALA A 141 2.55 -14.64 3.31
N ASN A 142 2.93 -14.71 4.58
CA ASN A 142 2.16 -15.40 5.62
C ASN A 142 0.88 -14.61 5.98
N GLU A 143 1.03 -13.30 6.11
CA GLU A 143 -0.05 -12.36 6.39
C GLU A 143 -1.03 -12.32 5.23
N LEU A 144 -0.55 -12.32 3.98
CA LEU A 144 -1.41 -12.38 2.81
C LEU A 144 -2.13 -13.73 2.70
N LYS A 145 -1.45 -14.86 2.99
CA LYS A 145 -2.10 -16.18 3.07
C LYS A 145 -3.21 -16.19 4.12
N GLN A 146 -2.96 -15.64 5.30
CA GLN A 146 -3.96 -15.53 6.37
C GLN A 146 -5.14 -14.63 5.95
N PHE A 147 -4.84 -13.49 5.33
CA PHE A 147 -5.84 -12.55 4.84
C PHE A 147 -6.77 -13.21 3.80
N LEU A 148 -6.21 -13.95 2.84
CA LEU A 148 -6.94 -14.67 1.79
C LEU A 148 -7.55 -16.01 2.27
N GLY A 149 -7.13 -16.54 3.41
CA GLY A 149 -7.52 -17.87 3.89
C GLY A 149 -6.95 -19.01 3.04
N VAL A 150 -5.70 -18.86 2.59
CA VAL A 150 -4.89 -19.91 1.96
C VAL A 150 -4.33 -20.80 3.05
N ALA A 151 -4.47 -22.12 2.90
CA ALA A 151 -3.95 -23.13 3.83
C ALA A 151 -2.53 -23.55 3.45
#